data_AF-A0A1W0XEG2-F1
#
_entry.id   AF-A0A1W0XEG2-F1
#
_cell.length_a   1.000
_cell.length_b   1.000
_cell.length_c   1.000
_cell.angle_alpha   90.00
_cell.angle_beta   90.00
_cell.angle_gamma   90.00
#
_symmetry.space_group_name_H-M   'P 1'
#
loop_
_entity.id
_entity.type
_entity.pdbx_description
1 polymer ?
#
loop_
_entity_poly.entity_id
_entity_poly.type
_entity_poly.pdbx_seq_one_letter_code
_entity_poly.pdbx_strand_id
1 'polypeptide(L)'
;MDPSDSSASSSTPIFLAVTRTTLPQYAEQIKNALRRSSAVSLAVHSTVGPTASQWRAGESQQEYYRRLTSLGSDATVFGLGISCAEAFSSGDDEKRRCSIKIRNFHFTFRCAGSGHFSSADVRLMRKLGYDPNYVLQEGAYYCRGAVPAACQGTDVTVLRDILAALCGSTIAHPVVVNCGFLDLILACSALSGVPPAGDGLEELLQNLFHRFPGKIVDLAVKASTQTPVSIAVPVTFPCDEDVKTGDVFALGDPQSVDLKQRRGLNLRHPAALDSFRSLAEFLRRLRGDLSEDSLAAVVDSYGNRVRSVDGPQAVCLQSVPVREPPKSPVREHLKPPTPKRVKKTEEMQETRFKSRVNFQFKRHYKTRKLSSDLLV
;
A
#
# COMPACT_ATOMS: atom_id res chain seq x y z
N MET A 1 41.77 -32.61 11.18
CA MET A 1 41.56 -31.59 10.13
C MET A 1 40.07 -31.49 9.96
N ASP A 2 39.47 -30.54 10.67
CA ASP A 2 38.02 -30.34 10.71
C ASP A 2 37.53 -29.68 9.41
N PRO A 3 36.48 -30.21 8.77
CA PRO A 3 35.80 -29.54 7.67
C PRO A 3 34.65 -28.72 8.27
N SER A 4 34.99 -27.63 8.95
CA SER A 4 34.00 -26.70 9.51
C SER A 4 34.38 -25.27 9.15
N ASP A 5 34.22 -24.93 7.87
CA ASP A 5 34.07 -23.53 7.44
C ASP A 5 33.58 -23.50 5.99
N SER A 6 32.33 -23.94 5.79
CA SER A 6 31.62 -23.73 4.52
C SER A 6 30.17 -23.33 4.79
N SER A 7 29.98 -22.16 5.41
CA SER A 7 28.71 -21.46 5.32
C SER A 7 28.93 -19.96 5.41
N ALA A 8 29.66 -19.40 4.43
CA ALA A 8 29.46 -18.01 4.07
C ALA A 8 27.99 -17.90 3.65
N SER A 9 27.16 -17.36 4.54
CA SER A 9 25.75 -17.13 4.32
C SER A 9 25.55 -16.42 2.99
N SER A 10 24.64 -16.93 2.14
CA SER A 10 24.38 -16.33 0.84
C SER A 10 23.97 -14.87 1.02
N SER A 11 24.84 -13.94 0.59
CA SER A 11 24.67 -12.49 0.70
C SER A 11 23.59 -11.92 -0.22
N THR A 12 22.89 -12.78 -0.95
CA THR A 12 21.90 -12.40 -1.96
C THR A 12 20.51 -12.36 -1.33
N PRO A 13 19.74 -11.26 -1.50
CA PRO A 13 18.37 -11.19 -1.01
C PRO A 13 17.49 -12.21 -1.73
N ILE A 14 16.69 -12.93 -0.94
CA ILE A 14 15.70 -13.90 -1.40
C ILE A 14 14.31 -13.28 -1.28
N PHE A 15 13.47 -13.54 -2.28
CA PHE A 15 12.12 -13.01 -2.40
C PHE A 15 11.12 -14.15 -2.60
N LEU A 16 10.03 -14.12 -1.82
CA LEU A 16 8.87 -14.98 -2.04
C LEU A 16 7.97 -14.36 -3.12
N ALA A 17 7.69 -15.10 -4.19
CA ALA A 17 6.76 -14.71 -5.23
C ALA A 17 5.31 -14.96 -4.77
N VAL A 18 4.57 -13.89 -4.55
CA VAL A 18 3.17 -13.92 -4.15
C VAL A 18 2.29 -13.65 -5.37
N THR A 19 1.57 -14.68 -5.79
CA THR A 19 0.73 -14.74 -7.00
C THR A 19 -0.68 -15.16 -6.59
N ARG A 20 -1.60 -15.29 -7.55
CA ARG A 20 -2.94 -15.83 -7.29
C ARG A 20 -2.90 -17.20 -6.62
N THR A 21 -1.99 -18.08 -7.05
CA THR A 21 -1.92 -19.46 -6.55
C THR A 21 -1.18 -19.56 -5.22
N THR A 22 -0.16 -18.72 -5.00
CA THR A 22 0.66 -18.77 -3.79
C THR A 22 0.14 -17.85 -2.67
N LEU A 23 -0.69 -16.85 -2.97
CA LEU A 23 -1.24 -15.92 -1.97
C LEU A 23 -2.01 -16.64 -0.84
N PRO A 24 -2.96 -17.56 -1.11
CA PRO A 24 -3.66 -18.27 -0.03
C PRO A 24 -2.71 -19.17 0.79
N GLN A 25 -1.71 -19.77 0.13
CA GLN A 25 -0.75 -20.67 0.77
C GLN A 25 0.14 -19.93 1.78
N TYR A 26 0.54 -18.70 1.47
CA TYR A 26 1.49 -17.93 2.27
C TYR A 26 0.87 -16.78 3.06
N ALA A 27 -0.46 -16.63 3.03
CA ALA A 27 -1.19 -15.55 3.69
C ALA A 27 -0.82 -15.40 5.18
N GLU A 28 -0.83 -16.49 5.95
CA GLU A 28 -0.50 -16.44 7.38
C GLU A 28 0.98 -16.11 7.62
N GLN A 29 1.89 -16.65 6.80
CA GLN A 29 3.32 -16.35 6.91
C GLN A 29 3.59 -14.86 6.67
N ILE A 30 2.97 -14.28 5.64
CA ILE A 30 3.05 -12.84 5.33
C ILE A 30 2.53 -12.02 6.51
N LYS A 31 1.34 -12.34 7.03
CA LYS A 31 0.73 -11.63 8.16
C LYS A 31 1.58 -11.72 9.42
N ASN A 32 2.16 -12.89 9.70
CA ASN A 32 3.02 -13.08 10.87
C ASN A 32 4.36 -12.35 10.71
N ALA A 33 4.94 -12.34 9.51
CA ALA A 33 6.13 -11.54 9.22
C ALA A 33 5.87 -10.05 9.46
N LEU A 34 4.75 -9.51 8.95
CA LEU A 34 4.35 -8.13 9.19
C LEU A 34 4.20 -7.79 10.68
N ARG A 35 3.49 -8.64 11.45
CA ARG A 35 3.25 -8.43 12.89
C ARG A 35 4.51 -8.50 13.74
N ARG A 36 5.49 -9.33 13.37
CA ARG A 36 6.74 -9.53 14.11
C ARG A 36 7.84 -8.54 13.74
N SER A 37 7.68 -7.83 12.63
CA SER A 37 8.72 -6.93 12.12
C SER A 37 8.86 -5.70 13.00
N SER A 38 10.09 -5.32 13.32
CA SER A 38 10.40 -4.04 13.95
C SER A 38 10.22 -2.88 12.96
N ALA A 39 10.45 -3.11 11.66
CA ALA A 39 10.19 -2.13 10.60
C ALA A 39 9.78 -2.84 9.31
N VAL A 40 8.90 -2.20 8.53
CA VAL A 40 8.43 -2.71 7.25
C VAL A 40 8.72 -1.67 6.18
N SER A 41 9.16 -2.07 5.00
CA SER A 41 9.19 -1.20 3.83
C SER A 41 8.21 -1.69 2.78
N LEU A 42 7.74 -0.77 1.92
CA LEU A 42 6.98 -1.09 0.73
C LEU A 42 7.43 -0.27 -0.47
N ALA A 43 7.20 -0.81 -1.66
CA ALA A 43 7.36 -0.09 -2.94
C ALA A 43 6.37 -0.64 -3.97
N VAL A 44 5.91 0.21 -4.88
CA VAL A 44 4.84 -0.15 -5.83
C VAL A 44 5.25 0.10 -7.27
N HIS A 45 4.94 -0.86 -8.15
CA HIS A 45 5.00 -0.68 -9.60
C HIS A 45 3.59 -0.68 -10.19
N SER A 46 3.31 0.35 -10.99
CA SER A 46 1.99 0.60 -11.58
C SER A 46 2.09 1.13 -13.00
N THR A 47 0.93 1.29 -13.64
CA THR A 47 0.82 1.90 -14.97
C THR A 47 1.05 3.42 -14.97
N VAL A 48 1.27 4.05 -13.82
CA VAL A 48 1.69 5.47 -13.79
C VAL A 48 3.12 5.57 -14.32
N GLY A 49 3.25 6.13 -15.53
CA GLY A 49 4.56 6.37 -16.12
C GLY A 49 5.34 7.47 -15.38
N PRO A 50 6.68 7.47 -15.44
CA PRO A 50 7.53 8.44 -14.74
C PRO A 50 7.26 9.89 -15.18
N THR A 51 6.91 10.11 -16.45
CA THR A 51 6.53 11.44 -16.97
C THR A 51 5.18 11.92 -16.43
N ALA A 52 4.26 11.00 -16.13
CA ALA A 52 2.97 11.34 -15.56
C ALA A 52 3.11 11.77 -14.09
N SER A 53 4.08 11.24 -13.34
CA SER A 53 4.33 11.60 -11.94
C SER A 53 5.27 12.79 -11.74
N GLN A 54 5.86 13.32 -12.80
CA GLN A 54 6.78 14.47 -12.73
C GLN A 54 6.06 15.75 -12.33
N TRP A 55 6.75 16.59 -11.57
CA TRP A 55 6.32 17.95 -11.25
C TRP A 55 6.35 18.84 -12.50
N ARG A 56 5.32 19.65 -12.72
CA ARG A 56 5.21 20.50 -13.90
C ARG A 56 5.57 21.96 -13.59
N ALA A 57 6.19 22.64 -14.56
CA ALA A 57 6.46 24.07 -14.43
C ALA A 57 5.15 24.87 -14.26
N GLY A 58 5.11 25.75 -13.26
CA GLY A 58 3.93 26.57 -12.93
C GLY A 58 2.85 25.85 -12.10
N GLU A 59 2.99 24.55 -11.85
CA GLU A 59 2.08 23.80 -10.97
C GLU A 59 2.34 24.18 -9.50
N SER A 60 1.29 24.33 -8.70
CA SER A 60 1.40 24.50 -7.25
C SER A 60 1.52 23.15 -6.54
N GLN A 61 1.97 23.16 -5.27
CA GLN A 61 2.16 21.93 -4.49
C GLN A 61 0.84 21.16 -4.34
N GLN A 62 -0.23 21.87 -4.07
CA GLN A 62 -1.55 21.27 -3.89
C GLN A 62 -2.06 20.65 -5.20
N GLU A 63 -1.87 21.32 -6.34
CA GLU A 63 -2.27 20.79 -7.66
C GLU A 63 -1.52 19.52 -8.01
N TYR A 64 -0.20 19.49 -7.78
CA TYR A 64 0.62 18.31 -8.02
C TYR A 64 0.17 17.10 -7.21
N TYR A 65 0.01 17.23 -5.90
CA TYR A 65 -0.40 16.13 -5.03
C TYR A 65 -1.85 15.70 -5.30
N ARG A 66 -2.76 16.61 -5.67
CA ARG A 66 -4.10 16.27 -6.16
C ARG A 66 -4.03 15.48 -7.46
N ARG A 67 -3.19 15.89 -8.41
CA ARG A 67 -2.99 15.17 -9.67
C ARG A 67 -2.43 13.77 -9.45
N LEU A 68 -1.45 13.60 -8.56
CA LEU A 68 -0.95 12.28 -8.19
C LEU A 68 -2.03 11.40 -7.56
N THR A 69 -2.91 11.98 -6.76
CA THR A 69 -4.06 11.27 -6.17
C THR A 69 -5.01 10.75 -7.25
N SER A 70 -5.34 11.60 -8.23
CA SER A 70 -6.15 11.21 -9.39
C SER A 70 -5.46 10.11 -10.20
N LEU A 71 -4.17 10.27 -10.51
CA LEU A 71 -3.39 9.26 -11.21
C LEU A 71 -3.35 7.92 -10.46
N GLY A 72 -3.14 7.95 -9.14
CA GLY A 72 -3.12 6.75 -8.30
C GLY A 72 -4.46 6.02 -8.23
N SER A 73 -5.56 6.76 -8.35
CA SER A 73 -6.92 6.19 -8.36
C SER A 73 -7.21 5.43 -9.68
N ASP A 74 -6.69 5.94 -10.79
CA ASP A 74 -6.90 5.37 -12.13
C ASP A 74 -5.84 4.32 -12.52
N ALA A 75 -4.74 4.25 -11.79
CA ALA A 75 -3.63 3.36 -12.09
C ALA A 75 -3.93 1.89 -11.82
N THR A 76 -3.35 1.02 -12.65
CA THR A 76 -3.30 -0.41 -12.41
C THR A 76 -1.98 -0.74 -11.72
N VAL A 77 -2.05 -1.38 -10.56
CA VAL A 77 -0.90 -1.92 -9.84
C VAL A 77 -0.63 -3.32 -10.38
N PHE A 78 0.61 -3.59 -10.76
CA PHE A 78 1.03 -4.91 -11.22
C PHE A 78 2.15 -5.52 -10.36
N GLY A 79 2.82 -4.71 -9.54
CA GLY A 79 3.84 -5.18 -8.60
C GLY A 79 3.74 -4.44 -7.27
N LEU A 80 3.81 -5.18 -6.16
CA LEU A 80 4.01 -4.63 -4.82
C LEU A 80 5.15 -5.38 -4.14
N GLY A 81 6.11 -4.64 -3.62
CA GLY A 81 7.18 -5.14 -2.79
C GLY A 81 6.88 -4.88 -1.32
N ILE A 82 7.08 -5.87 -0.46
CA ILE A 82 7.08 -5.70 0.99
C ILE A 82 8.33 -6.36 1.55
N SER A 83 9.11 -5.62 2.33
CA SER A 83 10.28 -6.12 3.03
C SER A 83 10.11 -5.90 4.53
N CYS A 84 10.34 -6.95 5.31
CA CYS A 84 10.06 -7.05 6.73
C CYS A 84 11.36 -7.25 7.49
N ALA A 85 11.77 -6.32 8.36
CA ALA A 85 12.94 -6.44 9.22
C ALA A 85 12.54 -6.85 10.63
N GLU A 86 13.11 -7.95 11.12
CA GLU A 86 12.92 -8.46 12.48
C GLU A 86 14.28 -8.52 13.19
N ALA A 87 14.39 -7.83 14.33
CA ALA A 87 15.53 -7.96 15.22
C ALA A 87 15.43 -9.27 16.02
N PHE A 88 16.55 -9.99 16.16
CA PHE A 88 16.62 -11.13 17.05
C PHE A 88 17.93 -11.15 17.83
N SER A 89 17.84 -11.58 19.08
CA SER A 89 18.98 -11.83 19.96
C SER A 89 19.41 -13.29 19.78
N SER A 90 20.62 -13.53 19.28
CA SER A 90 21.24 -14.85 19.47
C SER A 90 21.66 -14.94 20.93
N GLY A 91 20.93 -15.71 21.73
CA GLY A 91 21.33 -16.00 23.11
C GLY A 91 22.68 -16.72 23.08
N ASP A 92 23.72 -16.05 23.56
CA ASP A 92 24.91 -16.62 24.26
C ASP A 92 26.15 -15.72 24.20
N ASP A 93 26.16 -14.63 23.43
CA ASP A 93 27.31 -13.70 23.42
C ASP A 93 27.04 -12.41 24.21
N GLU A 94 27.84 -12.16 25.26
CA GLU A 94 27.86 -10.91 26.03
C GLU A 94 28.15 -9.66 25.16
N LYS A 95 28.60 -9.87 23.92
CA LYS A 95 28.65 -8.83 22.87
C LYS A 95 27.34 -8.83 22.08
N ARG A 96 26.29 -8.25 22.66
CA ARG A 96 24.96 -8.02 22.04
C ARG A 96 25.05 -7.31 20.69
N ARG A 97 25.31 -8.04 19.60
CA ARG A 97 25.03 -7.60 18.24
C ARG A 97 23.66 -8.15 17.86
N CYS A 98 22.65 -7.29 17.89
CA CYS A 98 21.35 -7.62 17.31
C CYS A 98 21.56 -8.01 15.85
N SER A 99 21.18 -9.23 15.50
CA SER A 99 21.16 -9.67 14.11
C SER A 99 19.78 -9.39 13.52
N ILE A 100 19.72 -9.15 12.21
CA ILE A 100 18.48 -8.79 11.53
C ILE A 100 18.10 -9.90 10.56
N LYS A 101 16.85 -10.37 10.66
CA LYS A 101 16.20 -11.22 9.65
C LYS A 101 15.40 -10.32 8.73
N ILE A 102 15.59 -10.47 7.42
CA ILE A 102 14.79 -9.78 6.41
C ILE A 102 14.00 -10.80 5.61
N ARG A 103 12.68 -10.67 5.62
CA ARG A 103 11.77 -11.42 4.74
C ARG A 103 11.26 -10.50 3.65
N ASN A 104 11.37 -10.92 2.39
CA ASN A 104 10.93 -10.12 1.25
C ASN A 104 9.81 -10.82 0.49
N PHE A 105 8.76 -10.08 0.18
CA PHE A 105 7.59 -10.54 -0.53
C PHE A 105 7.40 -9.72 -1.80
N HIS A 106 7.24 -10.40 -2.93
CA HIS A 106 6.92 -9.77 -4.20
C HIS A 106 5.54 -10.20 -4.68
N PHE A 107 4.56 -9.31 -4.54
CA PHE A 107 3.21 -9.51 -5.03
C PHE A 107 3.12 -9.13 -6.50
N THR A 108 2.65 -10.06 -7.32
CA THR A 108 2.20 -9.79 -8.68
C THR A 108 0.68 -9.63 -8.67
N PHE A 109 0.18 -8.51 -9.20
CA PHE A 109 -1.23 -8.18 -9.14
C PHE A 109 -1.90 -8.10 -10.51
N ARG A 110 -3.18 -8.47 -10.54
CA ARG A 110 -4.10 -8.24 -11.65
C ARG A 110 -5.35 -7.55 -11.12
N CYS A 111 -5.69 -6.40 -11.71
CA CYS A 111 -6.94 -5.72 -11.35
C CYS A 111 -8.15 -6.45 -11.97
N ALA A 112 -9.14 -6.79 -11.15
CA ALA A 112 -10.45 -7.25 -11.61
C ALA A 112 -11.06 -6.19 -12.55
N GLY A 113 -11.52 -6.62 -13.73
CA GLY A 113 -12.07 -5.73 -14.76
C GLY A 113 -11.04 -5.05 -15.67
N SER A 114 -9.73 -5.11 -15.36
CA SER A 114 -8.69 -4.72 -16.33
C SER A 114 -8.47 -5.86 -17.32
N GLY A 115 -9.21 -5.82 -18.44
CA GLY A 115 -9.13 -6.84 -19.49
C GLY A 115 -7.91 -6.67 -20.39
N HIS A 116 -7.36 -5.45 -20.51
CA HIS A 116 -6.32 -5.12 -21.46
C HIS A 116 -5.38 -4.04 -20.91
N PHE A 117 -4.08 -4.23 -21.08
CA PHE A 117 -3.06 -3.20 -20.88
C PHE A 117 -2.88 -2.41 -22.17
N SER A 118 -2.70 -1.09 -22.08
CA SER A 118 -2.36 -0.30 -23.26
C SER A 118 -0.96 -0.66 -23.76
N SER A 119 -0.64 -0.32 -25.02
CA SER A 119 0.72 -0.52 -25.54
C SER A 119 1.79 0.24 -24.73
N ALA A 120 1.42 1.37 -24.10
CA ALA A 120 2.31 2.12 -23.23
C ALA A 120 2.57 1.36 -21.92
N ASP A 121 1.53 0.81 -21.31
CA ASP A 121 1.63 0.00 -20.09
C ASP A 121 2.48 -1.24 -20.33
N VAL A 122 2.26 -1.96 -21.43
CA VAL A 122 3.06 -3.12 -21.82
C VAL A 122 4.54 -2.77 -21.96
N ARG A 123 4.87 -1.63 -22.57
CA ARG A 123 6.27 -1.17 -22.67
C ARG A 123 6.86 -0.82 -21.31
N LEU A 124 6.10 -0.15 -20.44
CA LEU A 124 6.53 0.20 -19.08
C LEU A 124 6.80 -1.05 -18.25
N MET A 125 5.86 -2.00 -18.25
CA MET A 125 5.99 -3.29 -17.55
C MET A 125 7.24 -4.04 -18.01
N ARG A 126 7.45 -4.17 -19.33
CA ARG A 126 8.65 -4.82 -19.88
C ARG A 126 9.95 -4.10 -19.50
N LYS A 127 9.94 -2.75 -19.46
CA LYS A 127 11.09 -1.96 -19.02
C LYS A 127 11.45 -2.25 -17.55
N LEU A 128 10.46 -2.51 -16.71
CA LEU A 128 10.62 -2.91 -15.31
C LEU A 128 10.86 -4.43 -15.15
N GLY A 129 10.89 -5.18 -16.25
CA GLY A 129 11.14 -6.62 -16.24
C GLY A 129 9.92 -7.50 -15.96
N TYR A 130 8.70 -6.97 -16.05
CA TYR A 130 7.50 -7.79 -15.94
C TYR A 130 7.14 -8.38 -17.31
N ASP A 131 6.71 -9.64 -17.32
CA ASP A 131 6.00 -10.24 -18.45
C ASP A 131 4.49 -9.96 -18.29
N PRO A 132 3.88 -9.12 -19.15
CA PRO A 132 2.46 -8.82 -19.07
C PRO A 132 1.56 -10.06 -19.17
N ASN A 133 1.97 -11.09 -19.90
CA ASN A 133 1.19 -12.33 -20.01
C ASN A 133 1.16 -13.06 -18.67
N TYR A 134 2.32 -13.15 -18.01
CA TYR A 134 2.42 -13.72 -16.67
C TYR A 134 1.57 -12.92 -15.67
N VAL A 135 1.65 -11.58 -15.69
CA VAL A 135 0.82 -10.73 -14.81
C VAL A 135 -0.68 -11.00 -15.04
N LEU A 136 -1.12 -11.16 -16.28
CA LEU A 136 -2.50 -11.48 -16.61
C LEU A 136 -2.92 -12.90 -16.18
N GLN A 137 -2.01 -13.86 -16.23
CA GLN A 137 -2.30 -15.27 -15.92
C GLN A 137 -2.22 -15.57 -14.42
N GLU A 138 -1.14 -15.12 -13.78
CA GLU A 138 -0.76 -15.49 -12.42
C GLU A 138 -0.97 -14.37 -11.39
N GLY A 139 -1.26 -13.13 -11.81
CA GLY A 139 -1.46 -12.03 -10.88
C GLY A 139 -2.62 -12.27 -9.91
N ALA A 140 -2.37 -12.07 -8.61
CA ALA A 140 -3.41 -12.12 -7.58
C ALA A 140 -4.48 -11.07 -7.87
N TYR A 141 -5.76 -11.45 -7.69
CA TYR A 141 -6.84 -10.54 -8.00
C TYR A 141 -7.02 -9.50 -6.90
N TYR A 142 -7.00 -8.24 -7.29
CA TYR A 142 -7.49 -7.15 -6.46
C TYR A 142 -8.58 -6.39 -7.21
N CYS A 143 -9.49 -5.75 -6.47
CA CYS A 143 -10.56 -4.95 -7.05
C CYS A 143 -10.29 -3.47 -6.88
N ARG A 144 -10.83 -2.63 -7.75
CA ARG A 144 -10.84 -1.17 -7.57
C ARG A 144 -12.26 -0.70 -7.29
N GLY A 145 -12.41 0.06 -6.21
CA GLY A 145 -13.67 0.68 -5.79
C GLY A 145 -14.60 -0.24 -5.02
N ALA A 146 -15.68 0.35 -4.49
CA ALA A 146 -16.73 -0.33 -3.74
C ALA A 146 -17.71 -1.08 -4.66
N VAL A 147 -17.23 -1.86 -5.64
CA VAL A 147 -18.11 -2.74 -6.43
C VAL A 147 -18.32 -4.04 -5.65
N PRO A 148 -19.40 -4.18 -4.86
CA PRO A 148 -19.47 -5.21 -3.82
C PRO A 148 -19.52 -6.62 -4.38
N ALA A 149 -20.00 -6.78 -5.62
CA ALA A 149 -20.14 -8.07 -6.28
C ALA A 149 -18.84 -8.64 -6.86
N ALA A 150 -17.85 -7.79 -7.21
CA ALA A 150 -16.54 -8.24 -7.68
C ALA A 150 -15.55 -8.47 -6.52
N CYS A 151 -15.80 -7.85 -5.36
CA CYS A 151 -14.90 -7.78 -4.22
C CYS A 151 -15.07 -8.90 -3.17
N GLN A 152 -15.75 -10.01 -3.49
CA GLN A 152 -15.97 -11.13 -2.55
C GLN A 152 -15.07 -12.35 -2.79
N GLY A 153 -14.03 -12.22 -3.62
CA GLY A 153 -13.05 -13.29 -3.81
C GLY A 153 -12.16 -13.48 -2.57
N THR A 154 -11.75 -14.73 -2.32
CA THR A 154 -10.83 -15.10 -1.22
C THR A 154 -9.55 -14.26 -1.23
N ASP A 155 -8.99 -13.98 -2.42
CA ASP A 155 -7.83 -13.12 -2.60
C ASP A 155 -8.03 -11.73 -1.99
N VAL A 156 -9.19 -11.10 -2.23
CA VAL A 156 -9.48 -9.73 -1.76
C VAL A 156 -9.55 -9.69 -0.23
N THR A 157 -10.14 -10.71 0.40
CA THR A 157 -10.18 -10.82 1.86
C THR A 157 -8.77 -10.97 2.43
N VAL A 158 -7.95 -11.84 1.84
CA VAL A 158 -6.56 -12.04 2.27
C VAL A 158 -5.74 -10.74 2.14
N LEU A 159 -5.89 -10.02 1.03
CA LEU A 159 -5.19 -8.74 0.82
C LEU A 159 -5.61 -7.67 1.83
N ARG A 160 -6.88 -7.63 2.22
CA ARG A 160 -7.37 -6.74 3.27
C ARG A 160 -6.79 -7.10 4.64
N ASP A 161 -6.67 -8.38 4.94
CA ASP A 161 -6.03 -8.83 6.18
C ASP A 161 -4.53 -8.49 6.20
N ILE A 162 -3.86 -8.59 5.05
CA ILE A 162 -2.47 -8.15 4.87
C ILE A 162 -2.36 -6.64 5.10
N LEU A 163 -3.28 -5.83 4.57
CA LEU A 163 -3.31 -4.39 4.87
C LEU A 163 -3.52 -4.12 6.36
N ALA A 164 -4.45 -4.83 7.00
CA ALA A 164 -4.69 -4.67 8.43
C ALA A 164 -3.43 -5.00 9.26
N ALA A 165 -2.69 -6.06 8.87
CA ALA A 165 -1.41 -6.40 9.49
C ALA A 165 -0.33 -5.35 9.22
N LEU A 166 -0.27 -4.76 8.02
CA LEU A 166 0.66 -3.70 7.65
C LEU A 166 0.39 -2.39 8.40
N CYS A 167 -0.89 -2.02 8.55
CA CYS A 167 -1.28 -0.82 9.28
C CYS A 167 -1.04 -0.97 10.78
N GLY A 168 -1.30 -2.16 11.34
CA GLY A 168 -1.07 -2.52 12.75
C GLY A 168 -1.88 -1.68 13.75
N SER A 169 -2.02 -2.15 14.98
CA SER A 169 -2.68 -1.39 16.07
C SER A 169 -1.69 -0.65 16.98
N THR A 170 -0.40 -0.97 16.92
CA THR A 170 0.65 -0.43 17.80
C THR A 170 1.53 0.60 17.08
N ILE A 171 1.91 1.69 17.77
CA ILE A 171 2.66 2.85 17.21
C ILE A 171 4.11 2.47 16.78
N ALA A 172 4.64 1.36 17.27
CA ALA A 172 6.08 1.03 17.20
C ALA A 172 6.61 0.39 15.90
N HIS A 173 5.83 0.31 14.81
CA HIS A 173 6.24 -0.37 13.58
C HIS A 173 6.25 0.61 12.39
N PRO A 174 7.38 1.30 12.12
CA PRO A 174 7.42 2.25 11.02
C PRO A 174 7.28 1.56 9.66
N VAL A 175 6.52 2.21 8.78
CA VAL A 175 6.41 1.89 7.35
C VAL A 175 7.34 2.82 6.58
N VAL A 176 8.43 2.23 6.09
CA VAL A 176 9.52 2.91 5.40
C VAL A 176 9.24 2.97 3.91
N VAL A 177 9.29 4.17 3.34
CA VAL A 177 9.13 4.42 1.91
C VAL A 177 10.24 5.34 1.41
N ASN A 178 10.40 5.46 0.09
CA ASN A 178 11.33 6.40 -0.51
C ASN A 178 10.62 7.15 -1.64
N CYS A 179 10.37 8.45 -1.46
CA CYS A 179 9.47 9.21 -2.33
C CYS A 179 8.07 8.56 -2.41
N GLY A 180 7.56 8.13 -1.26
CA GLY A 180 6.49 7.12 -1.17
C GLY A 180 5.07 7.63 -1.32
N PHE A 181 4.84 8.91 -1.64
CA PHE A 181 3.47 9.46 -1.65
C PHE A 181 2.52 8.66 -2.55
N LEU A 182 2.94 8.41 -3.79
CA LEU A 182 2.14 7.66 -4.75
C LEU A 182 2.07 6.17 -4.38
N ASP A 183 3.18 5.60 -3.89
CA ASP A 183 3.26 4.20 -3.48
C ASP A 183 2.27 3.87 -2.36
N LEU A 184 2.11 4.76 -1.37
CA LEU A 184 1.15 4.57 -0.29
C LEU A 184 -0.31 4.54 -0.80
N ILE A 185 -0.66 5.44 -1.72
CA ILE A 185 -1.99 5.48 -2.34
C ILE A 185 -2.26 4.19 -3.10
N LEU A 186 -1.30 3.79 -3.95
CA LEU A 186 -1.42 2.61 -4.79
C LEU A 186 -1.44 1.31 -3.97
N ALA A 187 -0.58 1.18 -2.96
CA ALA A 187 -0.56 0.02 -2.07
C ALA A 187 -1.87 -0.10 -1.28
N CYS A 188 -2.37 1.00 -0.71
CA CYS A 188 -3.65 1.00 -0.01
C CYS A 188 -4.81 0.63 -0.95
N SER A 189 -4.81 1.16 -2.18
CA SER A 189 -5.82 0.84 -3.19
C SER A 189 -5.79 -0.64 -3.57
N ALA A 190 -4.59 -1.18 -3.86
CA ALA A 190 -4.41 -2.58 -4.21
C ALA A 190 -4.82 -3.54 -3.09
N LEU A 191 -4.45 -3.23 -1.84
CA LEU A 191 -4.69 -4.15 -0.72
C LEU A 191 -6.10 -4.04 -0.12
N SER A 192 -6.71 -2.85 -0.08
CA SER A 192 -8.07 -2.69 0.47
C SER A 192 -9.17 -2.88 -0.57
N GLY A 193 -8.81 -2.69 -1.84
CA GLY A 193 -9.72 -2.56 -2.96
C GLY A 193 -10.46 -1.22 -3.05
N VAL A 194 -10.15 -0.28 -2.17
CA VAL A 194 -10.73 1.07 -2.17
C VAL A 194 -9.55 2.05 -2.15
N PRO A 195 -9.42 2.96 -3.14
CA PRO A 195 -8.42 4.01 -3.03
C PRO A 195 -8.67 4.77 -1.72
N PRO A 196 -7.63 5.17 -0.96
CA PRO A 196 -7.84 6.00 0.21
C PRO A 196 -8.66 7.24 -0.23
N ALA A 197 -9.91 7.31 0.27
CA ALA A 197 -10.90 8.24 -0.24
C ALA A 197 -10.56 9.68 0.16
N GLY A 198 -11.12 10.64 -0.55
CA GLY A 198 -11.15 12.03 -0.14
C GLY A 198 -11.59 12.95 -1.26
N ASP A 199 -12.49 13.89 -0.98
CA ASP A 199 -12.88 14.93 -1.92
C ASP A 199 -11.74 15.95 -2.17
N GLY A 200 -10.65 15.82 -1.42
CA GLY A 200 -9.43 16.62 -1.53
C GLY A 200 -8.19 15.96 -0.93
N LEU A 201 -7.03 16.61 -1.15
CA LEU A 201 -5.73 16.14 -0.66
C LEU A 201 -5.71 16.01 0.87
N GLU A 202 -6.37 16.93 1.57
CA GLU A 202 -6.39 16.99 3.02
C GLU A 202 -7.09 15.76 3.62
N GLU A 203 -8.23 15.35 3.07
CA GLU A 203 -8.97 14.16 3.51
C GLU A 203 -8.19 12.88 3.21
N LEU A 204 -7.53 12.82 2.05
CA LEU A 204 -6.62 11.73 1.71
C LEU A 204 -5.47 11.60 2.74
N LEU A 205 -4.78 12.70 3.03
CA LEU A 205 -3.66 12.73 3.98
C LEU A 205 -4.14 12.31 5.38
N GLN A 206 -5.34 12.76 5.77
CA GLN A 206 -5.97 12.36 7.03
C GLN A 206 -6.31 10.87 7.04
N ASN A 207 -6.81 10.31 5.93
CA ASN A 207 -7.10 8.88 5.82
C ASN A 207 -5.83 8.02 5.88
N LEU A 208 -4.74 8.48 5.25
CA LEU A 208 -3.43 7.84 5.38
C LEU A 208 -2.89 7.95 6.81
N PHE A 209 -3.04 9.09 7.46
CA PHE A 209 -2.64 9.29 8.85
C PHE A 209 -3.37 8.32 9.80
N HIS A 210 -4.70 8.17 9.67
CA HIS A 210 -5.45 7.23 10.51
C HIS A 210 -5.05 5.78 10.27
N ARG A 211 -4.64 5.42 9.05
CA ARG A 211 -4.13 4.08 8.73
C ARG A 211 -2.73 3.84 9.27
N PHE A 212 -1.90 4.88 9.33
CA PHE A 212 -0.50 4.82 9.75
C PHE A 212 -0.14 5.96 10.71
N PRO A 213 -0.69 5.99 11.94
CA PRO A 213 -0.56 7.14 12.83
C PRO A 213 0.88 7.28 13.33
N GLY A 214 1.66 8.22 12.80
CA GLY A 214 3.08 8.39 13.18
C GLY A 214 4.04 7.48 12.43
N LYS A 215 3.57 6.41 11.79
CA LYS A 215 4.43 5.29 11.42
C LYS A 215 5.17 5.47 10.11
N ILE A 216 4.74 6.38 9.23
CA ILE A 216 5.36 6.49 7.91
C ILE A 216 6.65 7.29 8.00
N VAL A 217 7.75 6.67 7.57
CA VAL A 217 9.07 7.31 7.44
C VAL A 217 9.45 7.32 5.95
N ASP A 218 9.51 8.51 5.36
CA ASP A 218 9.98 8.68 3.98
C ASP A 218 11.47 9.06 3.95
N LEU A 219 12.29 8.18 3.37
CA LEU A 219 13.74 8.35 3.29
C LEU A 219 14.20 9.55 2.45
N ALA A 220 13.33 10.04 1.56
CA ALA A 220 13.59 11.23 0.76
C ALA A 220 13.39 12.54 1.55
N VAL A 221 12.78 12.47 2.73
CA VAL A 221 12.76 13.57 3.70
C VAL A 221 14.15 13.64 4.32
N LYS A 222 14.90 14.69 3.97
CA LYS A 222 16.26 14.87 4.47
C LYS A 222 16.23 15.17 5.97
N ALA A 223 17.02 14.41 6.71
CA ALA A 223 17.47 14.82 8.04
C ALA A 223 18.41 16.02 7.92
N SER A 224 18.27 16.99 8.84
CA SER A 224 19.40 17.84 9.17
C SER A 224 20.50 16.93 9.71
N THR A 225 21.65 16.89 9.03
CA THR A 225 22.91 16.32 9.52
C THR A 225 22.91 14.84 9.88
N GLN A 226 23.21 13.96 8.92
CA GLN A 226 23.93 12.70 9.20
C GLN A 226 24.79 12.33 7.98
N THR A 227 26.12 12.34 8.17
CA THR A 227 27.06 11.76 7.22
C THR A 227 26.83 10.24 7.12
N PRO A 228 26.78 9.66 5.92
CA PRO A 228 26.62 8.23 5.76
C PRO A 228 27.84 7.51 6.35
N VAL A 229 27.63 6.77 7.43
CA VAL A 229 28.64 5.82 7.95
C VAL A 229 28.33 4.45 7.36
N SER A 230 29.35 3.81 6.79
CA SER A 230 29.24 2.45 6.26
C SER A 230 29.41 1.45 7.40
N ILE A 231 28.30 0.93 7.91
CA ILE A 231 28.30 -0.18 8.87
C ILE A 231 27.65 -1.38 8.17
N ALA A 232 28.38 -2.48 8.10
CA ALA A 232 27.83 -3.76 7.65
C ALA A 232 26.97 -4.32 8.78
N VAL A 233 25.64 -4.27 8.59
CA VAL A 233 24.68 -4.89 9.49
C VAL A 233 24.57 -6.38 9.11
N PRO A 234 24.77 -7.33 10.03
CA PRO A 234 24.59 -8.75 9.73
C PRO A 234 23.11 -9.02 9.44
N VAL A 235 22.81 -9.28 8.17
CA VAL A 235 21.46 -9.57 7.67
C VAL A 235 21.39 -11.03 7.21
N THR A 236 20.30 -11.69 7.58
CA THR A 236 19.96 -13.03 7.10
C THR A 236 18.65 -12.99 6.32
N PHE A 237 18.55 -13.85 5.30
CA PHE A 237 17.37 -13.99 4.46
C PHE A 237 16.74 -15.37 4.66
N PRO A 238 16.03 -15.60 5.79
CA PRO A 238 15.45 -16.90 6.06
C PRO A 238 14.35 -17.21 5.03
N CYS A 239 14.34 -18.44 4.53
CA CYS A 239 13.13 -19.06 4.00
C CYS A 239 12.49 -19.83 5.15
N ASP A 240 11.20 -19.63 5.41
CA ASP A 240 10.49 -20.47 6.38
C ASP A 240 10.47 -21.92 5.85
N GLU A 241 10.51 -22.92 6.74
CA GLU A 241 10.71 -24.34 6.38
C GLU A 241 9.64 -24.88 5.40
N ASP A 242 8.45 -24.27 5.39
CA ASP A 242 7.31 -24.63 4.54
C ASP A 242 7.28 -23.93 3.16
N VAL A 243 8.33 -23.16 2.82
CA VAL A 243 8.41 -22.47 1.53
C VAL A 243 8.96 -23.39 0.45
N LYS A 244 8.20 -23.59 -0.63
CA LYS A 244 8.63 -24.42 -1.75
C LYS A 244 9.73 -23.68 -2.52
N THR A 245 10.81 -24.38 -2.88
CA THR A 245 11.95 -23.83 -3.63
C THR A 245 11.55 -23.22 -4.99
N GLY A 246 10.41 -23.62 -5.55
CA GLY A 246 9.84 -23.06 -6.78
C GLY A 246 9.27 -21.64 -6.62
N ASP A 247 8.85 -21.28 -5.40
CA ASP A 247 8.10 -20.05 -5.11
C ASP A 247 9.02 -18.90 -4.68
N VAL A 248 10.32 -19.16 -4.55
CA VAL A 248 11.34 -18.16 -4.22
C VAL A 248 12.26 -17.85 -5.41
N PHE A 249 12.80 -16.63 -5.41
CA PHE A 249 13.83 -16.20 -6.35
C PHE A 249 14.88 -15.32 -5.66
N ALA A 250 16.11 -15.35 -6.16
CA ALA A 250 17.24 -14.58 -5.64
C ALA A 250 17.84 -13.68 -6.73
N LEU A 251 18.23 -12.46 -6.38
CA LEU A 251 18.80 -11.48 -7.31
C LEU A 251 20.33 -11.46 -7.18
N GLY A 252 21.02 -12.47 -7.70
CA GLY A 252 22.48 -12.54 -7.51
C GLY A 252 23.25 -13.53 -8.36
N ASP A 253 22.60 -14.32 -9.23
CA ASP A 253 23.34 -15.31 -10.00
C ASP A 253 22.84 -15.38 -11.46
N PRO A 254 23.58 -14.80 -12.43
CA PRO A 254 23.26 -14.96 -13.84
C PRO A 254 23.49 -16.39 -14.34
N GLN A 255 24.06 -17.31 -13.53
CA GLN A 255 24.31 -18.70 -13.90
C GLN A 255 23.46 -19.75 -13.16
N SER A 256 22.80 -19.45 -12.03
CA SER A 256 22.04 -20.48 -11.26
C SER A 256 20.53 -20.52 -11.45
N VAL A 257 19.97 -19.80 -12.43
CA VAL A 257 18.60 -20.07 -12.86
C VAL A 257 18.59 -20.15 -14.37
N ASP A 258 18.26 -21.32 -14.90
CA ASP A 258 17.86 -21.50 -16.28
C ASP A 258 16.58 -20.66 -16.52
N LEU A 259 16.76 -19.35 -16.73
CA LEU A 259 15.72 -18.34 -16.98
C LEU A 259 14.90 -18.67 -18.23
N LYS A 260 15.35 -19.64 -19.03
CA LYS A 260 14.63 -20.18 -20.19
C LYS A 260 13.68 -21.33 -19.84
N GLN A 261 13.91 -22.07 -18.74
CA GLN A 261 13.00 -23.15 -18.31
C GLN A 261 11.82 -22.67 -17.47
N ARG A 262 11.93 -21.54 -16.77
CA ARG A 262 10.80 -20.94 -16.05
C ARG A 262 10.04 -19.98 -16.95
N ARG A 263 9.01 -20.49 -17.67
CA ARG A 263 7.92 -19.63 -18.17
C ARG A 263 7.31 -18.90 -16.96
N GLY A 264 7.61 -17.62 -16.74
CA GLY A 264 6.80 -16.79 -15.84
C GLY A 264 7.48 -15.67 -15.06
N LEU A 265 8.69 -15.83 -14.52
CA LEU A 265 9.29 -14.84 -13.60
C LEU A 265 10.62 -14.31 -14.10
N ASN A 266 10.60 -13.54 -15.20
CA ASN A 266 11.78 -12.81 -15.70
C ASN A 266 11.93 -11.43 -15.02
N LEU A 267 11.79 -11.36 -13.70
CA LEU A 267 11.80 -10.10 -12.95
C LEU A 267 13.23 -9.54 -12.82
N ARG A 268 13.61 -8.67 -13.76
CA ARG A 268 14.89 -7.95 -13.71
C ARG A 268 14.92 -6.84 -12.65
N HIS A 269 13.76 -6.29 -12.31
CA HIS A 269 13.62 -5.20 -11.34
C HIS A 269 12.27 -5.28 -10.60
N PRO A 270 12.08 -6.28 -9.72
CA PRO A 270 10.83 -6.44 -8.98
C PRO A 270 10.61 -5.28 -8.00
N ALA A 271 9.35 -4.91 -7.73
CA ALA A 271 9.02 -3.91 -6.72
C ALA A 271 9.60 -4.25 -5.32
N ALA A 272 9.75 -5.54 -5.02
CA ALA A 272 10.35 -6.00 -3.77
C ALA A 272 11.84 -5.62 -3.64
N LEU A 273 12.56 -5.44 -4.74
CA LEU A 273 13.94 -4.94 -4.70
C LEU A 273 14.00 -3.49 -4.25
N ASP A 274 13.06 -2.64 -4.70
CA ASP A 274 13.00 -1.23 -4.30
C ASP A 274 12.59 -1.08 -2.83
N SER A 275 11.66 -1.93 -2.38
CA SER A 275 11.30 -2.05 -0.97
C SER A 275 12.49 -2.50 -0.13
N PHE A 276 13.22 -3.54 -0.55
CA PHE A 276 14.42 -4.03 0.12
C PHE A 276 15.51 -2.96 0.21
N ARG A 277 15.78 -2.22 -0.88
CA ARG A 277 16.77 -1.13 -0.90
C ARG A 277 16.40 -0.01 0.06
N SER A 278 15.11 0.34 0.13
CA SER A 278 14.60 1.34 1.08
C SER A 278 14.79 0.85 2.51
N LEU A 279 14.42 -0.39 2.81
CA LEU A 279 14.65 -0.97 4.14
C LEU A 279 16.14 -1.03 4.50
N ALA A 280 17.01 -1.46 3.58
CA ALA A 280 18.45 -1.51 3.80
C ALA A 280 19.04 -0.12 4.08
N GLU A 281 18.60 0.91 3.36
CA GLU A 281 19.01 2.30 3.61
C GLU A 281 18.51 2.80 4.97
N PHE A 282 17.28 2.46 5.37
CA PHE A 282 16.76 2.76 6.71
C PHE A 282 17.60 2.10 7.80
N LEU A 283 17.85 0.79 7.69
CA LEU A 283 18.69 0.04 8.64
C LEU A 283 20.11 0.62 8.71
N ARG A 284 20.66 1.06 7.59
CA ARG A 284 21.97 1.72 7.54
C ARG A 284 21.97 3.04 8.32
N ARG A 285 20.91 3.86 8.20
CA ARG A 285 20.75 5.10 8.98
C ARG A 285 20.66 4.83 10.49
N LEU A 286 20.02 3.73 10.88
CA LEU A 286 19.93 3.29 12.27
C LEU A 286 21.14 2.50 12.75
N ARG A 287 22.13 2.25 11.88
CA ARG A 287 23.28 1.39 12.17
C ARG A 287 22.85 -0.02 12.64
N GLY A 288 21.70 -0.49 12.19
CA GLY A 288 21.08 -1.76 12.59
C GLY A 288 20.37 -1.73 13.95
N ASP A 289 20.29 -0.58 14.62
CA ASP A 289 19.57 -0.46 15.89
C ASP A 289 18.05 -0.39 15.67
N LEU A 290 17.40 -1.50 15.96
CA LEU A 290 15.94 -1.66 15.87
C LEU A 290 15.28 -1.66 17.27
N SER A 291 15.95 -1.09 18.29
CA SER A 291 15.33 -0.88 19.59
C SER A 291 14.13 0.07 19.51
N GLU A 292 13.18 -0.08 20.43
CA GLU A 292 11.98 0.76 20.47
C GLU A 292 12.33 2.25 20.59
N ASP A 293 13.35 2.60 21.39
CA ASP A 293 13.80 3.98 21.57
C ASP A 293 14.34 4.60 20.26
N SER A 294 15.18 3.84 19.53
CA SER A 294 15.74 4.29 18.25
C SER A 294 14.66 4.44 17.19
N LEU A 295 13.69 3.52 17.14
CA LEU A 295 12.55 3.61 16.21
C LEU A 295 11.62 4.77 16.56
N ALA A 296 11.34 4.98 17.85
CA ALA A 296 10.53 6.11 18.33
C ALA A 296 11.18 7.45 17.99
N ALA A 297 12.48 7.61 18.24
CA ALA A 297 13.21 8.84 17.92
C ALA A 297 13.16 9.18 16.42
N VAL A 298 13.18 8.16 15.55
CA VAL A 298 13.10 8.31 14.10
C VAL A 298 11.69 8.69 13.67
N VAL A 299 10.67 8.04 14.25
CA VAL A 299 9.26 8.40 14.04
C VAL A 299 8.98 9.83 14.49
N ASP A 300 9.52 10.25 15.64
CA ASP A 300 9.34 11.62 16.14
C ASP A 300 10.03 12.65 15.24
N SER A 301 11.19 12.30 14.69
CA SER A 301 11.99 13.21 13.85
C SER A 301 11.48 13.31 12.41
N TYR A 302 11.01 12.21 11.82
CA TYR A 302 10.74 12.07 10.39
C TYR A 302 9.34 11.57 10.06
N GLY A 303 8.62 11.06 11.05
CA GLY A 303 7.31 10.45 10.90
C GLY A 303 6.30 11.42 10.30
N ASN A 304 5.30 10.85 9.63
CA ASN A 304 4.18 11.58 9.06
C ASN A 304 4.57 12.64 8.02
N ARG A 305 5.73 12.51 7.39
CA ARG A 305 6.14 13.38 6.28
C ARG A 305 6.43 12.51 5.07
N VAL A 306 5.77 12.82 3.96
CA VAL A 306 5.88 12.02 2.74
C VAL A 306 6.17 12.92 1.56
N ARG A 307 7.04 12.45 0.68
CA ARG A 307 7.44 13.14 -0.54
C ARG A 307 7.02 12.30 -1.76
N SER A 308 6.84 12.95 -2.90
CA SER A 308 6.76 12.28 -4.19
C SER A 308 8.04 12.51 -5.01
N VAL A 309 8.30 11.62 -5.97
CA VAL A 309 9.40 11.75 -6.94
C VAL A 309 9.30 13.11 -7.65
N ASP A 310 10.36 13.90 -7.63
CA ASP A 310 10.41 15.26 -8.18
C ASP A 310 9.49 16.30 -7.51
N GLY A 311 8.81 15.94 -6.42
CA GLY A 311 8.01 16.89 -5.63
C GLY A 311 8.89 17.96 -4.96
N PRO A 312 8.46 19.23 -4.87
CA PRO A 312 9.27 20.33 -4.34
C PRO A 312 9.50 20.21 -2.84
N GLN A 313 8.48 19.76 -2.10
CA GLN A 313 8.50 19.62 -0.64
C GLN A 313 7.67 18.40 -0.20
N ALA A 314 7.97 17.90 0.99
CA ALA A 314 7.18 16.87 1.65
C ALA A 314 5.85 17.45 2.15
N VAL A 315 4.81 16.62 2.16
CA VAL A 315 3.51 16.90 2.78
C VAL A 315 3.42 16.19 4.12
N CYS A 316 2.70 16.79 5.07
CA CYS A 316 2.52 16.21 6.39
C CYS A 316 1.19 15.44 6.47
N LEU A 317 1.24 14.21 6.97
CA LEU A 317 0.09 13.42 7.37
C LEU A 317 -0.33 13.95 8.75
N GLN A 318 -1.46 14.65 8.84
CA GLN A 318 -1.94 15.19 10.12
C GLN A 318 -3.41 14.87 10.29
N SER A 319 -3.81 14.61 11.54
CA SER A 319 -5.20 14.75 11.93
C SER A 319 -5.56 16.23 11.90
N VAL A 320 -6.43 16.65 10.99
CA VAL A 320 -7.07 17.95 11.11
C VAL A 320 -7.94 17.89 12.37
N PRO A 321 -7.81 18.83 13.33
CA PRO A 321 -8.76 18.88 14.43
C PRO A 321 -10.15 19.04 13.83
N VAL A 322 -11.04 18.09 14.12
CA VAL A 322 -12.44 18.14 13.72
C VAL A 322 -12.94 19.52 14.16
N ARG A 323 -13.24 20.41 13.21
CA ARG A 323 -13.92 21.67 13.54
C ARG A 323 -15.19 21.24 14.26
N GLU A 324 -15.27 21.53 15.57
CA GLU A 324 -16.52 21.34 16.30
C GLU A 324 -17.62 21.97 15.45
N PRO A 325 -18.74 21.26 15.18
CA PRO A 325 -19.87 21.92 14.55
C PRO A 325 -20.17 23.17 15.37
N PRO A 326 -20.43 24.33 14.73
CA PRO A 326 -20.63 25.57 15.45
C PRO A 326 -21.67 25.30 16.54
N LYS A 327 -21.27 25.49 17.80
CA LYS A 327 -22.19 25.37 18.93
C LYS A 327 -23.37 26.25 18.59
N SER A 328 -24.52 25.63 18.37
CA SER A 328 -25.78 26.33 18.16
C SER A 328 -25.85 27.43 19.20
N PRO A 329 -26.13 28.70 18.82
CA PRO A 329 -26.18 29.76 19.80
C PRO A 329 -27.19 29.35 20.87
N VAL A 330 -26.70 29.34 22.11
CA VAL A 330 -27.51 29.11 23.30
C VAL A 330 -28.68 30.07 23.20
N ARG A 331 -29.88 29.54 22.97
CA ARG A 331 -31.11 30.33 23.06
C ARG A 331 -31.20 30.80 24.50
N GLU A 332 -30.83 32.06 24.72
CA GLU A 332 -31.16 32.78 25.93
C GLU A 332 -32.67 32.68 26.17
N HIS A 333 -33.01 32.48 27.44
CA HIS A 333 -34.36 32.34 27.95
C HIS A 333 -35.29 33.45 27.46
N LEU A 334 -36.10 33.14 26.44
CA LEU A 334 -37.34 33.85 26.17
C LEU A 334 -38.48 33.07 26.80
N LYS A 335 -39.14 33.72 27.78
CA LYS A 335 -40.38 33.27 28.44
C LYS A 335 -41.38 32.71 27.42
N PRO A 336 -42.08 31.61 27.73
CA PRO A 336 -43.13 31.10 26.86
C PRO A 336 -44.33 32.06 26.85
N PRO A 337 -44.86 32.47 25.68
CA PRO A 337 -46.17 33.06 25.62
C PRO A 337 -47.24 31.97 25.77
N THR A 338 -48.23 32.28 26.59
CA THR A 338 -49.43 31.49 26.88
C THR A 338 -50.21 31.11 25.60
N PRO A 339 -50.90 29.95 25.59
CA PRO A 339 -51.45 29.37 24.38
C PRO A 339 -52.72 30.09 23.93
N LYS A 340 -52.70 30.66 22.73
CA LYS A 340 -53.93 30.99 21.98
C LYS A 340 -54.23 29.86 21.00
N ARG A 341 -55.31 29.17 21.34
CA ARG A 341 -56.07 28.15 20.61
C ARG A 341 -56.35 28.59 19.17
N VAL A 342 -55.74 27.94 18.18
CA VAL A 342 -56.23 27.96 16.78
C VAL A 342 -56.15 26.56 16.18
N LYS A 343 -57.19 26.25 15.42
CA LYS A 343 -57.70 24.97 14.96
C LYS A 343 -56.76 24.16 14.06
N LYS A 344 -56.73 22.86 14.36
CA LYS A 344 -56.63 21.69 13.47
C LYS A 344 -56.64 21.99 11.96
N THR A 345 -55.54 21.65 11.29
CA THR A 345 -55.53 21.26 9.87
C THR A 345 -54.42 20.22 9.68
N GLU A 346 -54.67 19.02 10.22
CA GLU A 346 -53.93 17.80 9.88
C GLU A 346 -54.50 17.28 8.55
N GLU A 347 -53.93 17.68 7.41
CA GLU A 347 -54.15 16.97 6.13
C GLU A 347 -53.26 17.49 5.00
N MET A 348 -51.92 17.52 5.14
CA MET A 348 -51.10 17.82 3.95
C MET A 348 -49.60 17.46 4.01
N GLN A 349 -49.17 16.35 4.60
CA GLN A 349 -47.78 15.90 4.42
C GLN A 349 -47.55 14.40 4.16
N GLU A 350 -48.58 13.56 4.14
CA GLU A 350 -48.40 12.12 3.90
C GLU A 350 -48.51 11.68 2.42
N THR A 351 -48.93 12.58 1.52
CA THR A 351 -49.10 12.28 0.08
C THR A 351 -47.90 12.65 -0.80
N ARG A 352 -46.83 13.25 -0.26
CA ARG A 352 -45.62 13.60 -1.04
C ARG A 352 -44.47 12.59 -0.95
N PHE A 353 -44.56 11.61 -0.05
CA PHE A 353 -43.49 10.61 0.10
C PHE A 353 -43.71 9.32 -0.73
N LYS A 354 -44.94 9.02 -1.16
CA LYS A 354 -45.26 7.80 -1.94
C LYS A 354 -45.22 7.98 -3.47
N SER A 355 -45.08 9.20 -4.00
CA SER A 355 -45.05 9.44 -5.45
C SER A 355 -43.65 9.49 -6.07
N ARG A 356 -42.58 9.63 -5.26
CA ARG A 356 -41.18 9.66 -5.78
C ARG A 356 -40.53 8.28 -5.91
N VAL A 357 -41.02 7.27 -5.17
CA VAL A 357 -40.46 5.91 -5.21
C VAL A 357 -40.95 5.10 -6.42
N ASN A 358 -42.12 5.45 -6.99
CA ASN A 358 -42.68 4.73 -8.14
C ASN A 358 -42.20 5.21 -9.53
N PHE A 359 -41.45 6.32 -9.62
CA PHE A 359 -40.98 6.85 -10.91
C PHE A 359 -39.61 6.33 -11.33
N GLN A 360 -38.79 5.80 -10.42
CA GLN A 360 -37.47 5.25 -10.75
C GLN A 360 -37.50 3.76 -11.16
N PHE A 361 -38.48 2.98 -10.70
CA PHE A 361 -38.57 1.56 -11.06
C PHE A 361 -39.04 1.29 -12.51
N LYS A 362 -39.81 2.20 -13.13
CA LYS A 362 -40.29 2.01 -14.52
C LYS A 362 -39.28 2.37 -15.62
N ARG A 363 -38.14 3.00 -15.29
CA ARG A 363 -37.12 3.37 -16.30
C ARG A 363 -36.08 2.27 -16.55
N HIS A 364 -35.95 1.28 -15.67
CA HIS A 364 -34.96 0.20 -15.81
C HIS A 364 -35.46 -1.05 -16.56
N TYR A 365 -36.75 -1.19 -16.82
CA TYR A 365 -37.28 -2.33 -17.61
C TYR A 365 -37.50 -2.02 -19.10
N LYS A 366 -37.33 -0.77 -19.54
CA LYS A 366 -37.57 -0.38 -20.95
C LYS A 366 -36.32 -0.36 -21.84
N THR A 367 -35.12 -0.47 -21.26
CA THR A 367 -33.84 -0.49 -22.02
C THR A 367 -33.23 -1.88 -22.20
N ARG A 368 -33.80 -2.95 -21.61
CA ARG A 368 -33.35 -4.34 -21.83
C ARG A 368 -34.14 -5.12 -22.89
N LYS A 369 -35.10 -4.47 -23.57
CA LYS A 369 -35.94 -5.10 -24.60
C LYS A 369 -35.66 -4.62 -26.03
N LEU A 370 -34.56 -3.90 -26.25
CA LEU A 370 -34.17 -3.33 -27.56
C LEU A 370 -32.83 -3.85 -28.08
N SER A 371 -32.27 -4.90 -27.48
CA SER A 371 -30.98 -5.48 -27.89
C SER A 371 -31.06 -6.97 -28.26
N SER A 372 -32.25 -7.51 -28.52
CA SER A 372 -32.44 -8.91 -28.96
C SER A 372 -32.81 -9.07 -30.44
N ASP A 373 -33.05 -7.98 -31.18
CA ASP A 373 -33.62 -8.05 -32.54
C ASP A 373 -32.65 -7.52 -33.63
N LEU A 374 -31.34 -7.58 -33.38
CA LEU A 374 -30.30 -7.20 -34.34
C LEU A 374 -29.18 -8.26 -34.39
N LEU A 375 -29.55 -9.49 -34.69
CA LEU A 375 -28.68 -10.56 -35.19
C LEU A 375 -29.54 -11.49 -36.07
N VAL A 376 -29.62 -11.16 -37.36
CA VAL A 376 -29.81 -12.10 -38.47
C VAL A 376 -28.69 -11.84 -39.45
#